data_AF-A0A9X3ERK0-F1
#
_entry.id   AF-A0A9X3ERK0-F1
#
_cell.length_a   1.000
_cell.length_b   1.000
_cell.length_c   1.000
_cell.angle_alpha   90.00
_cell.angle_beta   90.00
_cell.angle_gamma   90.00
#
_symmetry.space_group_name_H-M   'P 1'
#
loop_
_entity.id
_entity.type
_entity.pdbx_description
1 polymer ?
#
loop_
_entity_poly.entity_id
_entity_poly.type
_entity_poly.pdbx_seq_one_letter_code
_entity_poly.pdbx_strand_id
1 'polypeptide(L)'
;MEALADDEWGDEAIEARDGGSTTCPVWRCGFNSAEVNGRAIRELNLDGLANAEGVRIVGFVPPALGLLSLQESELGVEKGALVARSAQGTTLRGAQLIGATILVQSPGSLLPLPITVLGHQKIDSWAEGAPQVSTYALVYPDLNALIGVRNVCTGDLLDVLTSAVTVIGGETYDLATKTIQPDKPRWLTLACAGSAAAKLQLMNYGPQSDFDGAGHPASLAQRQATLRMITADYCGTGHSYTQNGTPLHWENAAGTVVSAGELGAMEAVWSAGGALCLEAQRLASAEVACDLPACDAFSLAEGEWVTYVPGA
;
A
#
# COMPACT_ATOMS: atom_id res chain seq x y z
N MET A 1 -40.14 -13.14 33.92
CA MET A 1 -40.43 -12.81 32.52
C MET A 1 -39.50 -11.66 32.19
N GLU A 2 -38.23 -12.02 32.05
CA GLU A 2 -37.12 -11.07 31.93
C GLU A 2 -36.97 -10.70 30.45
N ALA A 3 -36.91 -9.39 30.20
CA ALA A 3 -36.75 -8.82 28.89
C ALA A 3 -35.35 -9.14 28.36
N LEU A 4 -35.30 -9.65 27.13
CA LEU A 4 -34.08 -9.84 26.37
C LEU A 4 -33.53 -8.46 26.02
N ALA A 5 -32.28 -8.21 26.39
CA ALA A 5 -31.53 -7.03 26.00
C ALA A 5 -31.24 -7.11 24.50
N ASP A 6 -31.50 -6.01 23.80
CA ASP A 6 -31.05 -5.78 22.43
C ASP A 6 -29.52 -5.70 22.44
N ASP A 7 -28.86 -6.64 21.75
CA ASP A 7 -27.42 -6.58 21.50
C ASP A 7 -27.16 -5.43 20.51
N GLU A 8 -26.71 -4.31 21.08
CA GLU A 8 -26.18 -3.14 20.39
C GLU A 8 -24.87 -3.56 19.70
N TRP A 9 -24.93 -3.72 18.37
CA TRP A 9 -23.77 -3.97 17.54
C TRP A 9 -22.84 -2.77 17.66
N GLY A 10 -21.75 -2.95 18.39
CA GLY A 10 -20.74 -1.91 18.59
C GLY A 10 -20.19 -1.45 17.25
N ASP A 11 -20.57 -0.23 16.88
CA ASP A 11 -19.89 0.58 15.89
C ASP A 11 -18.44 0.77 16.35
N GLU A 12 -17.52 -0.07 15.86
CA GLU A 12 -16.10 0.30 15.82
C GLU A 12 -16.01 1.53 14.92
N ALA A 13 -16.08 2.70 15.56
CA ALA A 13 -15.84 3.97 14.92
C ALA A 13 -14.49 3.89 14.20
N ILE A 14 -14.54 3.87 12.87
CA ILE A 14 -13.40 4.16 12.02
C ILE A 14 -13.05 5.62 12.30
N GLU A 15 -12.28 5.86 13.36
CA GLU A 15 -11.79 7.19 13.68
C GLU A 15 -10.95 7.65 12.48
N ALA A 16 -11.35 8.78 11.89
CA ALA A 16 -10.57 9.47 10.88
C ALA A 16 -9.22 9.83 11.49
N ARG A 17 -8.20 9.04 11.17
CA ARG A 17 -6.83 9.24 11.63
C ARG A 17 -6.24 10.43 10.86
N ASP A 18 -5.97 11.51 11.58
CA ASP A 18 -5.44 12.77 11.08
C ASP A 18 -4.20 12.54 10.19
N GLY A 19 -4.42 12.65 8.89
CA GLY A 19 -3.53 12.17 7.84
C GLY A 19 -2.62 13.29 7.34
N GLY A 20 -1.78 13.85 8.19
CA GLY A 20 -0.78 14.83 7.76
C GLY A 20 -0.43 15.89 8.80
N SER A 21 0.25 15.51 9.87
CA SER A 21 1.01 16.50 10.65
C SER A 21 2.13 17.08 9.78
N THR A 22 2.39 18.39 9.88
CA THR A 22 3.55 19.09 9.30
C THR A 22 4.90 18.47 9.68
N THR A 23 4.91 17.56 10.66
CA THR A 23 6.10 16.84 11.15
C THR A 23 6.38 15.51 10.45
N CYS A 24 5.48 14.96 9.62
CA CYS A 24 5.75 13.70 8.90
C CYS A 24 5.36 13.73 7.41
N PRO A 25 6.29 13.41 6.47
CA PRO A 25 5.99 13.31 5.05
C PRO A 25 4.86 12.31 4.72
N VAL A 26 4.03 12.65 3.73
CA VAL A 26 2.85 11.86 3.28
C VAL A 26 3.18 10.40 3.00
N TRP A 27 4.32 10.09 2.36
CA TRP A 27 4.71 8.71 2.06
C TRP A 27 5.16 7.90 3.28
N ARG A 28 5.47 8.57 4.40
CA ARG A 28 5.83 7.91 5.67
C ARG A 28 4.63 7.73 6.60
N CYS A 29 3.72 8.70 6.68
CA CYS A 29 2.65 8.70 7.69
C CYS A 29 1.23 8.94 7.15
N GLY A 30 1.06 9.08 5.84
CA GLY A 30 -0.20 9.50 5.24
C GLY A 30 -1.30 8.44 5.25
N PHE A 31 -1.99 8.39 4.12
CA PHE A 31 -3.22 7.65 3.84
C PHE A 31 -3.09 6.13 3.93
N ASN A 32 -4.12 5.49 4.48
CA ASN A 32 -4.04 4.07 4.83
C ASN A 32 -4.69 3.14 3.79
N SER A 33 -5.72 3.58 3.07
CA SER A 33 -6.48 2.71 2.18
C SER A 33 -7.06 3.45 0.98
N ALA A 34 -7.18 2.74 -0.15
CA ALA A 34 -7.91 3.22 -1.30
C ALA A 34 -9.39 2.81 -1.21
N GLU A 35 -10.30 3.76 -1.35
CA GLU A 35 -11.75 3.55 -1.33
C GLU A 35 -12.49 4.48 -2.29
N VAL A 36 -13.73 4.10 -2.59
CA VAL A 36 -14.72 4.94 -3.27
C VAL A 36 -16.07 4.81 -2.58
N ASN A 37 -16.65 5.94 -2.16
CA ASN A 37 -17.94 5.96 -1.46
C ASN A 37 -18.02 4.96 -0.29
N GLY A 38 -16.95 4.88 0.53
CA GLY A 38 -16.86 3.98 1.69
C GLY A 38 -16.62 2.50 1.38
N ARG A 39 -16.35 2.14 0.11
CA ARG A 39 -16.00 0.76 -0.29
C ARG A 39 -14.53 0.65 -0.64
N ALA A 40 -13.86 -0.35 -0.09
CA ALA A 40 -12.46 -0.59 -0.39
C ALA A 40 -12.25 -0.96 -1.87
N ILE A 41 -11.33 -0.25 -2.52
CA ILE A 41 -10.83 -0.53 -3.88
C ILE A 41 -9.32 -0.75 -3.89
N ARG A 42 -8.74 -0.99 -2.71
CA ARG A 42 -7.33 -1.33 -2.54
C ARG A 42 -6.91 -2.46 -3.49
N GLU A 43 -7.77 -3.45 -3.73
CA GLU A 43 -7.51 -4.52 -4.69
C GLU A 43 -8.57 -4.49 -5.78
N LEU A 44 -8.12 -4.53 -7.03
CA LEU A 44 -8.97 -4.59 -8.20
C LEU A 44 -8.43 -5.64 -9.18
N ASN A 45 -9.33 -6.33 -9.87
CA ASN A 45 -8.98 -7.28 -10.91
C ASN A 45 -9.14 -6.66 -12.30
N LEU A 46 -8.09 -6.76 -13.11
CA LEU A 46 -8.01 -6.19 -14.46
C LEU A 46 -8.95 -6.86 -15.46
N ASP A 47 -9.46 -8.06 -15.15
CA ASP A 47 -10.41 -8.80 -16.00
C ASP A 47 -11.86 -8.70 -15.48
N GLY A 48 -12.10 -7.83 -14.50
CA GLY A 48 -13.44 -7.52 -14.00
C GLY A 48 -14.00 -8.49 -12.96
N LEU A 49 -13.15 -9.32 -12.35
CA LEU A 49 -13.55 -10.05 -11.13
C LEU A 49 -13.79 -9.06 -9.98
N ALA A 50 -14.80 -9.36 -9.16
CA ALA A 50 -15.10 -8.55 -7.99
C ALA A 50 -14.11 -8.82 -6.85
N ASN A 51 -13.75 -7.76 -6.12
CA ASN A 51 -13.00 -7.86 -4.87
C ASN A 51 -13.89 -8.29 -3.69
N ALA A 52 -13.32 -8.35 -2.48
CA ALA A 52 -14.05 -8.77 -1.27
C ALA A 52 -15.28 -7.88 -0.95
N GLU A 53 -15.25 -6.61 -1.35
CA GLU A 53 -16.36 -5.66 -1.21
C GLU A 53 -17.36 -5.71 -2.39
N GLY A 54 -17.18 -6.64 -3.32
CA GLY A 54 -18.01 -6.78 -4.51
C GLY A 54 -17.75 -5.74 -5.60
N VAL A 55 -16.73 -4.89 -5.45
CA VAL A 55 -16.36 -3.87 -6.44
C VAL A 55 -15.54 -4.51 -7.55
N ARG A 56 -15.85 -4.19 -8.82
CA ARG A 56 -15.12 -4.72 -9.99
C ARG A 56 -14.84 -3.63 -11.02
N ILE A 57 -13.77 -3.79 -11.79
CA ILE A 57 -13.53 -2.99 -13.00
C ILE A 57 -14.52 -3.46 -14.08
N VAL A 58 -15.21 -2.52 -14.72
CA VAL A 58 -16.14 -2.80 -15.83
C VAL A 58 -15.76 -2.12 -17.13
N GLY A 59 -14.74 -1.27 -17.10
CA GLY A 59 -14.21 -0.63 -18.30
C GLY A 59 -13.00 0.24 -18.01
N PHE A 60 -12.29 0.57 -19.08
CA PHE A 60 -11.21 1.52 -19.08
C PHE A 60 -11.38 2.45 -20.29
N VAL A 61 -11.25 3.74 -20.06
CA VAL A 61 -11.29 4.77 -21.11
C VAL A 61 -9.91 5.44 -21.11
N PRO A 62 -9.13 5.32 -22.20
CA PRO A 62 -7.85 6.01 -22.28
C PRO A 62 -8.07 7.53 -22.36
N PRO A 63 -7.02 8.34 -22.15
CA PRO A 63 -7.13 9.78 -22.27
C PRO A 63 -7.65 10.19 -23.65
N ALA A 64 -8.57 11.15 -23.68
CA ALA A 64 -9.16 11.69 -24.90
C ALA A 64 -8.16 12.57 -25.68
N LEU A 65 -7.11 11.97 -26.23
CA LEU A 65 -6.07 12.65 -27.02
C LEU A 65 -6.46 12.83 -28.50
N GLY A 66 -7.74 12.67 -28.86
CA GLY A 66 -8.21 12.76 -30.25
C GLY A 66 -7.73 11.63 -31.17
N LEU A 67 -7.23 10.52 -30.60
CA LEU A 67 -6.68 9.38 -31.34
C LEU A 67 -7.65 8.19 -31.31
N LEU A 68 -8.31 7.90 -32.44
CA LEU A 68 -9.18 6.73 -32.62
C LEU A 68 -8.45 5.41 -32.33
N SER A 69 -7.12 5.36 -32.52
CA SER A 69 -6.26 4.20 -32.26
C SER A 69 -6.12 3.81 -30.79
N LEU A 70 -6.78 4.52 -29.87
CA LEU A 70 -6.80 4.19 -28.45
C LEU A 70 -8.14 3.58 -28.00
N GLN A 71 -9.19 3.60 -28.84
CA GLN A 71 -10.57 3.22 -28.44
C GLN A 71 -10.72 1.81 -27.84
N GLU A 72 -9.76 0.92 -28.05
CA GLU A 72 -9.70 -0.44 -27.47
C GLU A 72 -8.40 -0.64 -26.69
N SER A 73 -8.18 0.19 -25.67
CA SER A 73 -7.00 0.07 -24.81
C SER A 73 -7.32 -0.80 -23.58
N GLU A 74 -6.43 -1.74 -23.28
CA GLU A 74 -6.49 -2.56 -22.09
C GLU A 74 -5.62 -1.97 -20.98
N LEU A 75 -6.19 -1.86 -19.78
CA LEU A 75 -5.45 -1.49 -18.58
C LEU A 75 -4.57 -2.66 -18.12
N GLY A 76 -3.36 -2.34 -17.66
CA GLY A 76 -2.46 -3.31 -17.04
C GLY A 76 -1.55 -2.68 -16.00
N VAL A 77 -0.74 -3.53 -15.38
CA VAL A 77 0.36 -3.13 -14.51
C VAL A 77 1.65 -3.78 -15.02
N GLU A 78 2.71 -3.01 -15.09
CA GLU A 78 4.06 -3.51 -15.35
C GLU A 78 5.06 -2.81 -14.43
N LYS A 79 5.90 -3.59 -13.74
CA LYS A 79 7.00 -3.07 -12.89
C LYS A 79 6.53 -1.98 -11.92
N GLY A 80 5.38 -2.21 -11.28
CA GLY A 80 4.80 -1.27 -10.31
C GLY A 80 4.19 0.01 -10.91
N ALA A 81 3.89 0.03 -12.21
CA ALA A 81 3.27 1.16 -12.89
C ALA A 81 2.04 0.75 -13.70
N LEU A 82 1.02 1.60 -13.73
CA LEU A 82 -0.10 1.48 -14.67
C LEU A 82 0.41 1.62 -16.11
N VAL A 83 -0.15 0.79 -16.97
CA VAL A 83 0.04 0.85 -18.42
C VAL A 83 -1.31 0.72 -19.12
N ALA A 84 -1.46 1.35 -20.28
CA ALA A 84 -2.58 1.05 -21.18
C ALA A 84 -2.03 0.62 -22.52
N ARG A 85 -2.50 -0.51 -23.06
CA ARG A 85 -2.03 -1.03 -24.36
C ARG A 85 -3.20 -1.06 -25.34
N SER A 86 -3.08 -0.38 -26.47
CA SER A 86 -4.08 -0.44 -27.53
C SER A 86 -3.90 -1.69 -28.39
N ALA A 87 -4.97 -2.13 -29.04
CA ALA A 87 -4.95 -3.24 -30.00
C ALA A 87 -3.93 -3.05 -31.13
N GLN A 88 -3.56 -1.80 -31.45
CA GLN A 88 -2.58 -1.44 -32.49
C GLN A 88 -1.13 -1.40 -31.95
N GLY A 89 -0.90 -1.82 -30.71
CA GLY A 89 0.43 -1.93 -30.09
C GLY A 89 0.95 -0.64 -29.44
N THR A 90 0.16 0.44 -29.39
CA THR A 90 0.56 1.66 -28.67
C THR A 90 0.47 1.40 -27.17
N THR A 91 1.53 1.73 -26.42
CA THR A 91 1.52 1.62 -24.96
C THR A 91 1.64 3.00 -24.33
N LEU A 92 0.66 3.37 -23.50
CA LEU A 92 0.67 4.58 -22.68
C LEU A 92 1.21 4.28 -21.28
N ARG A 93 2.08 5.16 -20.78
CA ARG A 93 2.68 5.04 -19.44
C ARG A 93 2.82 6.40 -18.76
N GLY A 94 2.88 6.38 -17.43
CA GLY A 94 3.16 7.55 -16.61
C GLY A 94 2.24 8.73 -16.94
N ALA A 95 2.82 9.89 -17.27
CA ALA A 95 2.06 11.09 -17.59
C ALA A 95 1.15 10.95 -18.83
N GLN A 96 1.41 9.99 -19.72
CA GLN A 96 0.54 9.71 -20.87
C GLN A 96 -0.81 9.10 -20.47
N LEU A 97 -0.98 8.70 -19.22
CA LEU A 97 -2.23 8.18 -18.67
C LEU A 97 -3.08 9.29 -18.01
N ILE A 98 -2.58 10.53 -17.90
CA ILE A 98 -3.37 11.63 -17.33
C ILE A 98 -4.60 11.88 -18.22
N GLY A 99 -5.78 11.89 -17.61
CA GLY A 99 -7.08 11.93 -18.27
C GLY A 99 -7.71 10.55 -18.54
N ALA A 100 -7.00 9.45 -18.27
CA ALA A 100 -7.57 8.11 -18.37
C ALA A 100 -8.59 7.88 -17.24
N THR A 101 -9.61 7.08 -17.51
CA THR A 101 -10.66 6.73 -16.54
C THR A 101 -10.79 5.22 -16.39
N ILE A 102 -10.73 4.73 -15.15
CA ILE A 102 -11.05 3.36 -14.77
C ILE A 102 -12.50 3.36 -14.30
N LEU A 103 -13.37 2.58 -14.94
CA LEU A 103 -14.78 2.48 -14.56
C LEU A 103 -14.93 1.31 -13.58
N VAL A 104 -15.39 1.60 -12.37
CA VAL A 104 -15.66 0.58 -11.35
C VAL A 104 -17.15 0.47 -11.07
N GLN A 105 -17.62 -0.75 -10.87
CA GLN A 105 -19.00 -1.04 -10.51
C GLN A 105 -19.05 -1.54 -9.07
N SER A 106 -19.78 -0.83 -8.22
CA SER A 106 -20.06 -1.24 -6.84
C SER A 106 -21.38 -2.01 -6.76
N PRO A 107 -21.53 -2.94 -5.79
CA PRO A 107 -22.80 -3.62 -5.54
C PRO A 107 -23.92 -2.62 -5.23
N GLY A 108 -25.08 -2.80 -5.86
CA GLY A 108 -26.25 -1.95 -5.68
C GLY A 108 -26.21 -0.60 -6.40
N SER A 109 -25.09 -0.20 -7.01
CA SER A 109 -25.02 1.03 -7.81
C SER A 109 -25.60 0.80 -9.22
N LEU A 110 -26.40 1.75 -9.72
CA LEU A 110 -27.00 1.66 -11.07
C LEU A 110 -26.03 1.98 -12.19
N LEU A 111 -25.04 2.84 -11.92
CA LEU A 111 -24.05 3.30 -12.89
C LEU A 111 -22.63 2.99 -12.40
N PRO A 112 -21.69 2.71 -13.31
CA PRO A 112 -20.28 2.66 -12.97
C PRO A 112 -19.78 4.02 -12.46
N LEU A 113 -18.92 4.01 -11.45
CA LEU A 113 -18.22 5.17 -10.94
C LEU A 113 -16.90 5.35 -11.72
N PRO A 114 -16.63 6.55 -12.27
CA PRO A 114 -15.35 6.84 -12.92
C PRO A 114 -14.28 7.19 -11.88
N ILE A 115 -13.13 6.52 -11.99
CA ILE A 115 -11.88 6.89 -11.30
C ILE A 115 -10.93 7.46 -12.35
N THR A 116 -10.63 8.75 -12.26
CA THR A 116 -9.83 9.47 -13.24
C THR A 116 -8.39 9.64 -12.75
N VAL A 117 -7.42 9.41 -13.63
CA VAL A 117 -6.02 9.76 -13.42
C VAL A 117 -5.85 11.27 -13.68
N LEU A 118 -5.67 12.09 -12.63
CA LEU A 118 -5.45 13.53 -12.78
C LEU A 118 -3.98 13.95 -12.71
N GLY A 119 -3.13 13.10 -12.15
CA GLY A 119 -1.71 13.39 -12.00
C GLY A 119 -0.88 12.13 -12.00
N HIS A 120 0.39 12.30 -12.37
CA HIS A 120 1.41 11.26 -12.25
C HIS A 120 2.73 11.90 -11.88
N GLN A 121 3.44 11.28 -10.94
CA GLN A 121 4.78 11.65 -10.54
C GLN A 121 5.66 10.42 -10.40
N LYS A 122 6.97 10.62 -10.50
CA LYS A 122 7.96 9.63 -10.06
C LYS A 122 8.59 10.14 -8.79
N ILE A 123 8.70 9.26 -7.80
CA ILE A 123 9.39 9.56 -6.55
C ILE A 123 10.55 8.59 -6.37
N ASP A 124 11.55 9.04 -5.62
CA ASP A 124 12.72 8.22 -5.35
C ASP A 124 12.34 7.00 -4.51
N SER A 125 12.94 5.87 -4.86
CA SER A 125 12.91 4.67 -4.02
C SER A 125 13.66 4.94 -2.72
N TRP A 126 13.29 4.23 -1.67
CA TRP A 126 14.01 4.20 -0.40
C TRP A 126 15.16 3.20 -0.41
N ALA A 127 15.24 2.34 -1.43
CA ALA A 127 16.37 1.48 -1.68
C ALA A 127 17.40 2.17 -2.58
N GLU A 128 18.65 2.13 -2.16
CA GLU A 128 19.79 2.63 -2.92
C GLU A 128 19.88 1.94 -4.29
N GLY A 129 20.11 2.73 -5.34
CA GLY A 129 20.25 2.22 -6.72
C GLY A 129 18.96 1.73 -7.37
N ALA A 130 17.85 1.66 -6.63
CA ALA A 130 16.58 1.17 -7.18
C ALA A 130 15.89 2.21 -8.09
N PRO A 131 15.10 1.78 -9.09
CA PRO A 131 14.35 2.68 -9.95
C PRO A 131 13.34 3.53 -9.17
N GLN A 132 13.06 4.73 -9.69
CA GLN A 132 11.98 5.58 -9.15
C GLN A 132 10.62 4.89 -9.25
N VAL A 133 9.77 5.10 -8.25
CA VAL A 133 8.43 4.55 -8.16
C VAL A 133 7.42 5.48 -8.82
N SER A 134 6.58 4.94 -9.71
CA SER A 134 5.46 5.68 -10.29
C SER A 134 4.34 5.84 -9.29
N THR A 135 3.79 7.05 -9.25
CA THR A 135 2.71 7.45 -8.35
C THR A 135 1.64 8.22 -9.13
N TYR A 136 0.40 8.15 -8.66
CA TYR A 136 -0.76 8.67 -9.38
C TYR A 136 -1.69 9.44 -8.45
N ALA A 137 -2.28 10.52 -8.96
CA ALA A 137 -3.48 11.13 -8.37
C ALA A 137 -4.69 10.50 -9.04
N LEU A 138 -5.33 9.57 -8.33
CA LEU A 138 -6.56 8.90 -8.75
C LEU A 138 -7.72 9.52 -7.99
N VAL A 139 -8.73 10.02 -8.71
CA VAL A 139 -9.87 10.71 -8.10
C VAL A 139 -11.19 10.19 -8.62
N TYR A 140 -12.27 10.36 -7.85
CA TYR A 140 -13.63 10.03 -8.25
C TYR A 140 -14.60 11.18 -7.89
N PRO A 141 -15.76 11.30 -8.55
CA PRO A 141 -16.75 12.34 -8.23
C PRO A 141 -17.24 12.26 -6.78
N ASP A 142 -17.25 13.38 -6.06
CA ASP A 142 -17.82 13.47 -4.72
C ASP A 142 -19.34 13.65 -4.82
N LEU A 143 -20.10 12.63 -4.44
CA LEU A 143 -21.56 12.69 -4.46
C LEU A 143 -22.16 13.63 -3.41
N ASN A 144 -21.38 14.01 -2.39
CA ASN A 144 -21.81 14.94 -1.34
C ASN A 144 -21.48 16.40 -1.66
N ALA A 145 -20.73 16.66 -2.74
CA ALA A 145 -20.40 18.01 -3.20
C ALA A 145 -21.12 18.32 -4.52
N LEU A 146 -21.55 19.58 -4.68
CA LEU A 146 -22.24 20.02 -5.90
C LEU A 146 -21.33 19.95 -7.15
N ILE A 147 -20.05 20.25 -6.97
CA ILE A 147 -18.97 20.10 -7.95
C ILE A 147 -17.72 19.75 -7.14
N GLY A 148 -17.33 18.48 -7.11
CA GLY A 148 -16.18 18.05 -6.33
C GLY A 148 -15.66 16.69 -6.76
N VAL A 149 -14.38 16.45 -6.52
CA VAL A 149 -13.76 15.12 -6.65
C VAL A 149 -13.05 14.81 -5.35
N ARG A 150 -12.94 13.51 -5.04
CA ARG A 150 -12.14 13.00 -3.93
C ARG A 150 -11.01 12.16 -4.46
N ASN A 151 -9.86 12.23 -3.81
CA ASN A 151 -8.81 11.25 -4.04
C ASN A 151 -9.29 9.87 -3.54
N VAL A 152 -8.87 8.80 -4.21
CA VAL A 152 -9.20 7.43 -3.76
C VAL A 152 -8.54 7.08 -2.44
N CYS A 153 -7.42 7.71 -2.08
CA CYS A 153 -6.76 7.48 -0.80
C CYS A 153 -7.43 8.26 0.32
N THR A 154 -7.79 7.58 1.41
CA THR A 154 -8.41 8.20 2.58
C THR A 154 -7.44 8.93 3.49
N GLY A 155 -7.74 10.20 3.74
CA GLY A 155 -7.22 11.08 4.80
C GLY A 155 -7.33 12.54 4.40
N ASP A 156 -6.67 13.45 5.12
CA ASP A 156 -6.77 14.90 4.88
C ASP A 156 -5.95 15.35 3.66
N LEU A 157 -6.44 15.00 2.47
CA LEU A 157 -5.91 15.48 1.19
C LEU A 157 -6.52 16.83 0.87
N LEU A 158 -5.89 17.90 1.36
CA LEU A 158 -6.23 19.27 0.98
C LEU A 158 -6.01 19.51 -0.53
N ASP A 159 -5.06 18.80 -1.16
CA ASP A 159 -4.81 18.84 -2.60
C ASP A 159 -5.15 17.50 -3.28
N VAL A 160 -6.27 17.47 -4.00
CA VAL A 160 -6.75 16.31 -4.77
C VAL A 160 -5.81 15.90 -5.91
N LEU A 161 -4.90 16.78 -6.36
CA LEU A 161 -3.89 16.48 -7.38
C LEU A 161 -2.64 15.80 -6.80
N THR A 162 -2.57 15.64 -5.48
CA THR A 162 -1.47 14.91 -4.84
C THR A 162 -1.42 13.48 -5.37
N SER A 163 -0.28 13.12 -5.95
CA SER A 163 -0.04 11.75 -6.38
C SER A 163 0.24 10.89 -5.15
N ALA A 164 -0.81 10.28 -4.62
CA ALA A 164 -0.81 9.59 -3.33
C ALA A 164 -0.97 8.06 -3.47
N VAL A 165 -1.01 7.53 -4.69
CA VAL A 165 -1.16 6.08 -4.95
C VAL A 165 0.05 5.57 -5.70
N THR A 166 0.67 4.49 -5.24
CA THR A 166 1.49 3.60 -6.09
C THR A 166 0.74 2.31 -6.37
N VAL A 167 1.12 1.58 -7.43
CA VAL A 167 0.40 0.39 -7.87
C VAL A 167 1.30 -0.83 -7.81
N ILE A 168 0.78 -1.92 -7.26
CA ILE A 168 1.48 -3.20 -7.17
C ILE A 168 0.69 -4.23 -7.97
N GLY A 169 1.29 -4.88 -8.96
CA GLY A 169 0.64 -5.89 -9.78
C GLY A 169 1.11 -7.29 -9.42
N GLY A 170 0.22 -8.27 -9.45
CA GLY A 170 0.60 -9.69 -9.30
C GLY A 170 0.43 -10.28 -7.90
N GLU A 171 0.03 -9.49 -6.90
CA GLU A 171 -0.26 -9.99 -5.54
C GLU A 171 -1.34 -9.15 -4.84
N THR A 172 -1.93 -9.74 -3.80
CA THR A 172 -2.92 -9.14 -2.90
C THR A 172 -2.44 -9.26 -1.45
N TYR A 173 -3.10 -8.56 -0.53
CA TYR A 173 -2.71 -8.50 0.89
C TYR A 173 -3.93 -8.76 1.78
N ASP A 174 -3.82 -9.75 2.66
CA ASP A 174 -4.78 -9.96 3.73
C ASP A 174 -4.51 -8.94 4.85
N LEU A 175 -5.48 -8.07 5.14
CA LEU A 175 -5.33 -7.02 6.14
C LEU A 175 -5.50 -7.53 7.57
N ALA A 176 -6.24 -8.62 7.77
CA ALA A 176 -6.48 -9.19 9.10
C ALA A 176 -5.24 -9.96 9.55
N THR A 177 -4.74 -10.84 8.68
CA THR A 177 -3.59 -11.68 8.99
C THR A 177 -2.25 -11.07 8.55
N LYS A 178 -2.23 -9.85 7.99
CA LYS A 178 -1.07 -9.18 7.35
C LYS A 178 -0.23 -10.11 6.47
N THR A 179 -0.90 -10.91 5.65
CA THR A 179 -0.27 -11.93 4.81
C THR A 179 -0.29 -11.52 3.33
N ILE A 180 0.83 -11.71 2.65
CA ILE A 180 0.92 -11.54 1.19
C ILE A 180 0.33 -12.77 0.51
N GLN A 181 -0.57 -12.54 -0.44
CA GLN A 181 -1.15 -13.56 -1.30
C GLN A 181 -0.53 -13.42 -2.71
N PRO A 182 0.51 -14.21 -3.04
CA PRO A 182 1.18 -14.13 -4.33
C PRO A 182 0.34 -14.75 -5.45
N ASP A 183 0.91 -14.78 -6.66
CA ASP A 183 0.35 -15.47 -7.83
C ASP A 183 -1.03 -14.95 -8.26
N LYS A 184 -1.19 -13.62 -8.23
CA LYS A 184 -2.39 -12.90 -8.66
C LYS A 184 -2.12 -12.02 -9.89
N PRO A 185 -1.66 -12.55 -11.04
CA PRO A 185 -1.12 -11.77 -12.17
C PRO A 185 -2.08 -10.74 -12.78
N ARG A 186 -3.38 -10.91 -12.57
CA ARG A 186 -4.44 -10.01 -13.07
C ARG A 186 -5.05 -9.14 -11.98
N TRP A 187 -4.51 -9.19 -10.77
CA TRP A 187 -4.85 -8.28 -9.69
C TRP A 187 -3.84 -7.16 -9.59
N LEU A 188 -4.35 -5.98 -9.24
CA LEU A 188 -3.56 -4.84 -8.85
C LEU A 188 -3.97 -4.38 -7.47
N THR A 189 -2.98 -3.96 -6.69
CA THR A 189 -3.16 -3.28 -5.42
C THR A 189 -2.88 -1.78 -5.59
N LEU A 190 -3.87 -0.94 -5.28
CA LEU A 190 -3.71 0.50 -5.11
C LEU A 190 -3.16 0.76 -3.70
N ALA A 191 -1.86 0.99 -3.62
CA ALA A 191 -1.15 1.21 -2.37
C ALA A 191 -1.03 2.72 -2.09
N CYS A 192 -1.88 3.20 -1.18
CA CYS A 192 -1.89 4.59 -0.76
C CYS A 192 -0.63 4.97 0.03
N ALA A 193 -0.16 6.19 -0.14
CA ALA A 193 1.02 6.74 0.51
C ALA A 193 0.86 6.67 2.03
N GLY A 194 1.79 6.03 2.74
CA GLY A 194 1.69 5.77 4.19
C GLY A 194 1.31 4.33 4.53
N SER A 195 0.56 3.65 3.65
CA SER A 195 0.21 2.24 3.81
C SER A 195 1.44 1.32 3.81
N ALA A 196 1.33 0.16 4.46
CA ALA A 196 2.43 -0.80 4.51
C ALA A 196 2.81 -1.34 3.12
N ALA A 197 1.83 -1.56 2.24
CA ALA A 197 2.07 -1.98 0.87
C ALA A 197 2.85 -0.91 0.07
N ALA A 198 2.54 0.39 0.25
CA ALA A 198 3.27 1.46 -0.43
C ALA A 198 4.71 1.55 0.05
N LYS A 199 4.95 1.41 1.36
CA LYS A 199 6.29 1.37 1.95
C LYS A 199 7.10 0.18 1.43
N LEU A 200 6.49 -1.00 1.32
CA LEU A 200 7.10 -2.19 0.74
C LEU A 200 7.55 -1.94 -0.72
N GLN A 201 6.69 -1.32 -1.54
CA GLN A 201 7.04 -0.93 -2.91
C GLN A 201 8.19 0.10 -2.94
N LEU A 202 8.17 1.09 -2.04
CA LEU A 202 9.22 2.11 -1.93
C LEU A 202 10.56 1.55 -1.44
N MET A 203 10.55 0.50 -0.64
CA MET A 203 11.76 -0.22 -0.23
C MET A 203 12.26 -1.18 -1.33
N ASN A 204 11.68 -1.15 -2.53
CA ASN A 204 12.01 -2.01 -3.67
C ASN A 204 11.69 -3.50 -3.47
N TYR A 205 10.76 -3.82 -2.56
CA TYR A 205 10.28 -5.19 -2.32
C TYR A 205 9.07 -5.56 -3.19
N GLY A 206 8.70 -4.78 -4.21
CA GLY A 206 7.57 -5.12 -5.07
C GLY A 206 7.74 -6.48 -5.76
N PRO A 207 6.65 -7.23 -6.05
CA PRO A 207 6.70 -8.55 -6.70
C PRO A 207 7.27 -8.53 -8.13
N GLN A 208 7.38 -7.34 -8.73
CA GLN A 208 7.96 -7.11 -10.05
C GLN A 208 9.14 -6.13 -10.00
N SER A 209 9.59 -5.75 -8.80
CA SER A 209 10.74 -4.89 -8.61
C SER A 209 12.02 -5.63 -8.97
N ASP A 210 13.03 -4.88 -9.41
CA ASP A 210 14.39 -5.38 -9.56
C ASP A 210 15.12 -5.22 -8.22
N PHE A 211 14.98 -6.22 -7.35
CA PHE A 211 15.44 -6.14 -5.97
C PHE A 211 16.96 -6.26 -5.85
N ASP A 212 17.55 -7.17 -6.62
CA ASP A 212 18.98 -7.49 -6.57
C ASP A 212 19.84 -6.77 -7.62
N GLY A 213 19.21 -5.94 -8.48
CA GLY A 213 19.87 -5.25 -9.59
C GLY A 213 20.18 -6.15 -10.79
N ALA A 214 19.77 -7.43 -10.76
CA ALA A 214 19.89 -8.39 -11.85
C ALA A 214 18.54 -8.73 -12.50
N GLY A 215 17.49 -7.99 -12.16
CA GLY A 215 16.14 -8.15 -12.65
C GLY A 215 15.29 -9.14 -11.85
N HIS A 216 15.77 -9.63 -10.70
CA HIS A 216 15.01 -10.57 -9.88
C HIS A 216 14.24 -9.85 -8.76
N PRO A 217 12.96 -10.21 -8.53
CA PRO A 217 12.21 -9.66 -7.40
C PRO A 217 12.64 -10.29 -6.08
N ALA A 218 12.43 -9.56 -4.99
CA ALA A 218 12.56 -10.09 -3.64
C ALA A 218 11.68 -11.34 -3.49
N SER A 219 12.14 -12.35 -2.76
CA SER A 219 11.35 -13.57 -2.53
C SER A 219 10.08 -13.29 -1.70
N LEU A 220 9.10 -14.18 -1.75
CA LEU A 220 7.88 -14.04 -0.95
C LEU A 220 8.19 -13.91 0.56
N ALA A 221 9.15 -14.68 1.07
CA ALA A 221 9.55 -14.62 2.47
C ALA A 221 10.11 -13.24 2.84
N GLN A 222 10.92 -12.65 1.95
CA GLN A 222 11.48 -11.32 2.15
C GLN A 222 10.38 -10.24 2.15
N ARG A 223 9.49 -10.27 1.16
CA ARG A 223 8.34 -9.34 1.11
C ARG A 223 7.45 -9.47 2.35
N GLN A 224 7.21 -10.70 2.79
CA GLN A 224 6.41 -10.98 3.99
C GLN A 224 7.09 -10.44 5.25
N ALA A 225 8.40 -10.61 5.39
CA ALA A 225 9.17 -10.04 6.49
C ALA A 225 9.08 -8.51 6.52
N THR A 226 9.20 -7.86 5.35
CA THR A 226 9.03 -6.41 5.19
C THR A 226 7.65 -5.95 5.67
N LEU A 227 6.58 -6.66 5.29
CA LEU A 227 5.22 -6.34 5.72
C LEU A 227 5.04 -6.47 7.25
N ARG A 228 5.56 -7.54 7.86
CA ARG A 228 5.53 -7.74 9.32
C ARG A 228 6.31 -6.64 10.05
N MET A 229 7.51 -6.32 9.57
CA MET A 229 8.36 -5.26 10.13
C MET A 229 7.67 -3.89 10.11
N ILE A 230 7.10 -3.49 8.97
CA ILE A 230 6.43 -2.20 8.83
C ILE A 230 5.23 -2.09 9.78
N THR A 231 4.50 -3.20 9.96
CA THR A 231 3.29 -3.26 10.81
C THR A 231 3.59 -3.60 12.27
N ALA A 232 4.86 -3.79 12.63
CA ALA A 232 5.29 -4.30 13.92
C ALA A 232 4.57 -5.60 14.33
N ASP A 233 4.26 -6.49 13.40
CA ASP A 233 3.60 -7.76 13.75
C ASP A 233 4.63 -8.76 14.28
N TYR A 234 5.05 -8.52 15.52
CA TYR A 234 6.07 -9.30 16.21
C TYR A 234 5.73 -10.79 16.24
N CYS A 235 4.46 -11.13 16.43
CA CYS A 235 4.01 -12.51 16.60
C CYS A 235 3.69 -13.22 15.28
N GLY A 236 3.69 -12.51 14.14
CA GLY A 236 3.32 -13.08 12.85
C GLY A 236 1.84 -13.45 12.71
N THR A 237 0.98 -12.88 13.54
CA THR A 237 -0.46 -13.24 13.63
C THR A 237 -1.37 -12.28 12.88
N GLY A 238 -0.82 -11.16 12.42
CA GLY A 238 -1.54 -10.06 11.80
C GLY A 238 -1.85 -8.90 12.76
N HIS A 239 -1.63 -9.07 14.06
CA HIS A 239 -1.77 -7.98 15.03
C HIS A 239 -0.66 -6.93 14.83
N SER A 240 -1.05 -5.66 14.75
CA SER A 240 -0.12 -4.56 14.49
C SER A 240 0.22 -3.83 15.80
N TYR A 241 1.48 -3.89 16.21
CA TYR A 241 1.97 -3.19 17.42
C TYR A 241 2.61 -1.82 17.07
N THR A 242 2.07 -1.13 16.06
CA THR A 242 2.54 0.18 15.60
C THR A 242 1.37 1.11 15.30
N GLN A 243 1.67 2.41 15.21
CA GLN A 243 0.72 3.41 14.76
C GLN A 243 1.37 4.24 13.64
N ASN A 244 0.55 4.97 12.88
CA ASN A 244 1.08 5.95 11.92
C ASN A 244 1.87 7.01 12.68
N GLY A 245 3.01 7.42 12.12
CA GLY A 245 3.88 8.41 12.78
C GLY A 245 4.89 7.84 13.77
N THR A 246 4.80 6.57 14.18
CA THR A 246 5.80 5.97 15.07
C THR A 246 7.18 5.96 14.38
N PRO A 247 8.17 6.71 14.90
CA PRO A 247 9.49 6.76 14.27
C PRO A 247 10.25 5.44 14.51
N LEU A 248 11.05 5.05 13.53
CA LEU A 248 11.81 3.80 13.56
C LEU A 248 13.04 3.93 12.66
N HIS A 249 14.14 3.30 13.05
CA HIS A 249 15.27 3.05 12.15
C HIS A 249 15.27 1.58 11.74
N TRP A 250 15.72 1.32 10.52
CA TRP A 250 15.73 -0.02 9.94
C TRP A 250 16.91 -0.20 9.00
N GLU A 251 17.31 -1.45 8.85
CA GLU A 251 18.29 -1.93 7.89
C GLU A 251 17.84 -3.27 7.32
N ASN A 252 17.98 -3.49 6.01
CA ASN A 252 17.73 -4.78 5.38
C ASN A 252 19.01 -5.59 5.13
N ALA A 253 18.87 -6.91 5.03
CA ALA A 253 19.97 -7.83 4.82
C ALA A 253 20.76 -7.58 3.52
N ALA A 254 20.12 -7.01 2.50
CA ALA A 254 20.77 -6.65 1.25
C ALA A 254 21.61 -5.35 1.34
N GLY A 255 21.51 -4.59 2.42
CA GLY A 255 22.20 -3.32 2.62
C GLY A 255 21.72 -2.19 1.69
N THR A 256 20.60 -2.37 0.99
CA THR A 256 20.06 -1.37 0.05
C THR A 256 19.16 -0.36 0.73
N VAL A 257 18.58 -0.68 1.89
CA VAL A 257 17.70 0.21 2.65
C VAL A 257 18.28 0.36 4.05
N VAL A 258 18.89 1.51 4.32
CA VAL A 258 19.47 1.85 5.62
C VAL A 258 18.90 3.19 6.08
N SER A 259 18.34 3.22 7.28
CA SER A 259 17.87 4.46 7.88
C SER A 259 19.05 5.32 8.34
N ALA A 260 19.09 6.58 7.89
CA ALA A 260 20.01 7.55 8.45
C ALA A 260 19.57 7.99 9.87
N GLY A 261 20.54 8.35 10.71
CA GLY A 261 20.30 8.88 12.06
C GLY A 261 21.01 8.08 13.15
N GLU A 262 20.85 8.53 14.40
CA GLU A 262 21.38 7.83 15.56
C GLU A 262 20.48 6.65 15.93
N LEU A 263 21.07 5.46 15.99
CA LEU A 263 20.38 4.25 16.39
C LEU A 263 20.23 4.21 17.91
N GLY A 264 19.01 4.00 18.39
CA GLY A 264 18.74 3.67 19.79
C GLY A 264 18.90 2.17 20.05
N ALA A 265 18.12 1.66 21.00
CA ALA A 265 18.07 0.23 21.28
C ALA A 265 17.53 -0.55 20.08
N MET A 266 18.05 -1.77 19.88
CA MET A 266 17.46 -2.70 18.91
C MET A 266 16.00 -2.95 19.30
N GLU A 267 15.12 -2.94 18.31
CA GLU A 267 13.74 -3.37 18.48
C GLU A 267 13.67 -4.88 18.26
N ALA A 268 13.93 -5.32 17.03
CA ALA A 268 13.74 -6.71 16.63
C ALA A 268 14.53 -7.06 15.36
N VAL A 269 14.79 -8.35 15.19
CA VAL A 269 15.19 -8.95 13.91
C VAL A 269 13.96 -9.63 13.29
N TRP A 270 13.72 -9.45 11.99
CA TRP A 270 12.46 -9.81 11.35
C TRP A 270 12.62 -10.91 10.32
N SER A 271 11.67 -11.85 10.35
CA SER A 271 11.49 -12.91 9.35
C SER A 271 10.08 -12.87 8.76
N ALA A 272 9.80 -13.75 7.80
CA ALA A 272 8.44 -13.93 7.27
C ALA A 272 7.41 -14.34 8.34
N GLY A 273 7.87 -14.98 9.42
CA GLY A 273 7.05 -15.45 10.53
C GLY A 273 6.80 -14.42 11.63
N GLY A 274 7.31 -13.19 11.50
CA GLY A 274 7.31 -12.20 12.58
C GLY A 274 8.73 -11.92 13.09
N ALA A 275 8.81 -11.34 14.28
CA ALA A 275 10.08 -11.05 14.93
C ALA A 275 10.73 -12.35 15.44
N LEU A 276 12.05 -12.47 15.26
CA LEU A 276 12.87 -13.56 15.80
C LEU A 276 13.24 -13.30 17.27
N CYS A 277 13.31 -12.03 17.64
CA CYS A 277 13.61 -11.53 18.97
C CYS A 277 12.91 -10.18 19.17
N LEU A 278 12.76 -9.75 20.43
CA LEU A 278 12.22 -8.43 20.76
C LEU A 278 12.93 -7.87 21.99
N GLU A 279 13.47 -6.66 21.87
CA GLU A 279 14.21 -5.99 22.94
C GLU A 279 13.52 -4.67 23.35
N ALA A 280 13.48 -3.67 22.45
CA ALA A 280 12.80 -2.39 22.70
C ALA A 280 11.60 -2.20 21.76
N GLN A 281 10.38 -2.23 22.32
CA GLN A 281 9.16 -1.97 21.54
C GLN A 281 9.07 -0.51 21.07
N ARG A 282 8.64 -0.29 19.82
CA ARG A 282 8.39 1.06 19.31
C ARG A 282 7.23 1.80 20.00
N LEU A 283 6.33 1.05 20.65
CA LEU A 283 5.30 1.59 21.54
C LEU A 283 5.55 1.02 22.95
N ALA A 284 6.12 1.82 23.84
CA ALA A 284 6.62 1.35 25.14
C ALA A 284 5.58 0.66 26.05
N SER A 285 4.29 0.92 25.83
CA SER A 285 3.18 0.38 26.64
C SER A 285 2.40 -0.74 25.96
N ALA A 286 2.85 -1.26 24.82
CA ALA A 286 2.14 -2.34 24.15
C ALA A 286 2.42 -3.68 24.84
N GLU A 287 1.35 -4.45 25.10
CA GLU A 287 1.46 -5.80 25.64
C GLU A 287 1.51 -6.78 24.47
N VAL A 288 2.68 -7.38 24.25
CA VAL A 288 2.89 -8.32 23.13
C VAL A 288 2.37 -9.70 23.52
N ALA A 289 1.46 -10.25 22.73
CA ALA A 289 0.73 -11.48 23.05
C ALA A 289 1.54 -12.78 22.87
N CYS A 290 2.80 -12.70 22.46
CA CYS A 290 3.67 -13.85 22.27
C CYS A 290 4.99 -13.67 23.03
N ASP A 291 5.58 -14.79 23.44
CA ASP A 291 6.89 -14.81 24.08
C ASP A 291 7.98 -14.80 23.01
N LEU A 292 8.83 -13.76 23.03
CA LEU A 292 9.99 -13.63 22.15
C LEU A 292 11.27 -13.57 22.99
N PRO A 293 12.37 -14.19 22.54
CA PRO A 293 13.65 -14.07 23.22
C PRO A 293 14.22 -12.65 23.09
N ALA A 294 15.14 -12.31 23.99
CA ALA A 294 15.97 -11.11 23.87
C ALA A 294 16.83 -11.17 22.59
N CYS A 295 17.29 -10.00 22.12
CA CYS A 295 18.00 -9.90 20.84
C CYS A 295 19.52 -10.11 20.92
N ASP A 296 20.08 -10.47 22.08
CA ASP A 296 21.51 -10.61 22.31
C ASP A 296 22.19 -11.69 21.43
N ALA A 297 21.43 -12.72 21.05
CA ALA A 297 21.89 -13.80 20.18
C ALA A 297 21.55 -13.59 18.69
N PHE A 298 20.86 -12.50 18.32
CA PHE A 298 20.32 -12.29 16.99
C PHE A 298 20.95 -11.09 16.29
N SER A 299 21.06 -11.18 14.97
CA SER A 299 21.60 -10.17 14.11
C SER A 299 20.86 -10.14 12.77
N LEU A 300 21.15 -9.13 11.96
CA LEU A 300 20.63 -9.03 10.60
C LEU A 300 20.95 -10.27 9.73
N ALA A 301 21.99 -11.04 10.06
CA ALA A 301 22.34 -12.26 9.32
C ALA A 301 21.28 -13.36 9.44
N GLU A 302 20.41 -13.31 10.44
CA GLU A 302 19.37 -14.32 10.71
C GLU A 302 17.99 -13.91 10.19
N GLY A 303 17.80 -12.64 9.83
CA GLY A 303 16.54 -12.08 9.35
C GLY A 303 16.67 -11.36 8.01
N GLU A 304 15.56 -10.82 7.53
CA GLU A 304 15.54 -9.93 6.37
C GLU A 304 15.73 -8.46 6.79
N TRP A 305 15.27 -8.12 8.00
CA TRP A 305 15.37 -6.76 8.55
C TRP A 305 15.83 -6.79 9.99
N VAL A 306 16.51 -5.73 10.39
CA VAL A 306 16.66 -5.32 11.79
C VAL A 306 16.08 -3.93 11.96
N THR A 307 15.43 -3.70 13.08
CA THR A 307 14.88 -2.39 13.44
C THR A 307 15.42 -1.91 14.77
N TYR A 308 15.43 -0.60 14.96
CA TYR A 308 15.87 0.08 16.17
C TYR A 308 14.88 1.20 16.50
N VAL A 309 14.60 1.40 17.79
CA VAL A 309 13.95 2.64 18.23
C VAL A 309 14.90 3.82 18.00
N PRO A 310 14.40 5.04 17.78
CA PRO A 310 15.25 6.22 17.65
C PRO A 310 16.18 6.43 18.84
N GLY A 311 17.42 6.86 18.57
CA GLY A 311 18.32 7.38 19.59
C GLY A 311 17.75 8.64 20.25
N ALA A 312 18.18 8.90 21.49
CA ALA A 312 17.77 10.08 22.27
C ALA A 312 18.56 11.34 21.85
#